data_AF-A0A8K0PY71-F1
#
_entry.id   AF-A0A8K0PY71-F1
#
_cell.length_a   1.000
_cell.length_b   1.000
_cell.length_c   1.000
_cell.angle_alpha   90.00
_cell.angle_beta   90.00
_cell.angle_gamma   90.00
#
_symmetry.space_group_name_H-M   'P 1'
#
loop_
_entity.id
_entity.type
_entity.pdbx_description
1 polymer ?
#
loop_
_entity_poly.entity_id
_entity_poly.type
_entity_poly.pdbx_seq_one_letter_code
_entity_poly.pdbx_strand_id
1 'polypeptide(L)'
;MHLETTSFFGRTVSPHNINLSSDGSSGGESVLIALRGSVLGVTSNGGGSIRGASTFCGIYGFKPSTYTHQLKGFLGGFAEGGLNIVCSLGPMRTSFRDVDFFMATIPPARPYWTFSSFQPTEFP
;
A
#
# COMPACT_ATOMS: atom_id res chain seq x y z
N MET A 1 -9.59 -15.68 2.87
CA MET A 1 -8.67 -15.50 1.73
C MET A 1 -7.33 -15.11 2.33
N HIS A 2 -6.31 -15.96 2.20
CA HIS A 2 -4.95 -15.68 2.68
C HIS A 2 -4.17 -15.10 1.50
N LEU A 3 -3.69 -13.86 1.62
CA LEU A 3 -2.91 -13.19 0.58
C LEU A 3 -1.46 -13.70 0.68
N GLU A 4 -0.79 -13.90 -0.45
CA GLU A 4 0.58 -14.44 -0.53
C GLU A 4 1.41 -13.61 -1.50
N THR A 5 2.74 -13.63 -1.32
CA THR A 5 3.67 -12.96 -2.23
C THR A 5 4.54 -14.00 -2.94
N THR A 6 4.14 -14.34 -4.17
CA THR A 6 4.88 -15.21 -5.09
C THR A 6 5.16 -14.48 -6.39
N SER A 7 6.34 -14.72 -6.96
CA SER A 7 6.76 -14.14 -8.24
C SER A 7 7.63 -15.13 -9.01
N PHE A 8 8.09 -14.74 -10.20
CA PHE A 8 9.07 -15.53 -10.95
C PHE A 8 10.43 -15.67 -10.22
N PHE A 9 10.72 -14.78 -9.26
CA PHE A 9 11.89 -14.89 -8.39
C PHE A 9 11.69 -15.87 -7.22
N GLY A 10 10.50 -16.45 -7.07
CA GLY A 10 10.13 -17.34 -5.98
C GLY A 10 9.16 -16.73 -4.98
N ARG A 11 8.98 -17.42 -3.86
CA ARG A 11 8.08 -17.05 -2.76
C ARG A 11 8.81 -16.19 -1.74
N THR A 12 8.19 -15.08 -1.34
CA THR A 12 8.66 -14.29 -0.20
C THR A 12 8.20 -14.94 1.11
N VAL A 13 9.10 -15.09 2.07
CA VAL A 13 8.83 -15.71 3.38
C VAL A 13 8.86 -14.68 4.50
N SER A 14 8.19 -14.96 5.61
CA SER A 14 8.14 -14.05 6.77
C SER A 14 9.54 -13.79 7.33
N PRO A 15 9.85 -12.55 7.78
CA PRO A 15 11.10 -12.24 8.45
C PRO A 15 11.21 -12.89 9.85
N HIS A 16 10.07 -13.28 10.45
CA HIS A 16 10.01 -13.85 11.79
C HIS A 16 10.16 -15.37 11.79
N ASN A 17 9.77 -16.04 10.69
CA ASN A 17 9.89 -17.48 10.51
C ASN A 17 9.81 -17.83 9.02
N ILE A 18 10.88 -18.41 8.47
CA ILE A 18 10.98 -18.76 7.05
C ILE A 18 9.94 -19.80 6.59
N ASN A 19 9.30 -20.51 7.51
CA ASN A 19 8.22 -21.46 7.22
C ASN A 19 6.83 -20.78 7.14
N LEU A 20 6.72 -19.49 7.47
CA LEU A 20 5.48 -18.72 7.45
C LEU A 20 5.44 -17.76 6.26
N SER A 21 4.21 -17.38 5.90
CA SER A 21 3.94 -16.39 4.85
C SER A 21 4.36 -14.98 5.27
N SER A 22 4.81 -14.16 4.31
CA SER A 22 4.93 -12.71 4.47
C SER A 22 3.60 -11.96 4.26
N ASP A 23 2.52 -12.66 3.92
CA ASP A 23 1.27 -12.13 3.38
C ASP A 23 1.53 -11.33 2.07
N GLY A 24 0.53 -10.67 1.48
CA GLY A 24 0.67 -10.08 0.15
C GLY A 24 -0.43 -9.12 -0.30
N SER A 25 -0.32 -8.54 -1.50
CA SER A 25 0.79 -8.68 -2.46
C SER A 25 2.06 -7.90 -2.07
N SER A 26 2.00 -7.09 -1.02
CA SER A 26 3.11 -6.22 -0.56
C SER A 26 4.08 -6.90 0.42
N GLY A 27 4.18 -8.24 0.38
CA GLY A 27 5.03 -9.01 1.29
C GLY A 27 6.51 -8.71 1.12
N GLY A 28 6.97 -8.54 -0.13
CA GLY A 28 8.37 -8.21 -0.43
C GLY A 28 8.83 -6.92 0.25
N GLU A 29 8.05 -5.85 0.11
CA GLU A 29 8.33 -4.56 0.75
C GLU A 29 8.28 -4.67 2.29
N SER A 30 7.26 -5.38 2.81
CA SER A 30 7.09 -5.55 4.26
C SER A 30 8.25 -6.29 4.90
N VAL A 31 8.73 -7.36 4.25
CA VAL A 31 9.89 -8.14 4.70
C VAL A 31 11.16 -7.29 4.62
N LEU A 32 11.37 -6.56 3.52
CA LEU A 32 12.54 -5.71 3.35
C LEU A 32 12.62 -4.61 4.42
N ILE A 33 11.50 -3.98 4.76
CA ILE A 33 11.42 -2.98 5.83
C ILE A 33 11.63 -3.62 7.20
N ALA A 34 11.00 -4.77 7.47
CA ALA A 34 11.14 -5.47 8.75
C ALA A 34 12.60 -5.86 9.02
N LEU A 35 13.32 -6.31 7.97
CA LEU A 35 14.74 -6.62 8.01
C LEU A 35 15.66 -5.38 7.92
N ARG A 36 15.09 -4.17 7.98
CA ARG A 36 15.83 -2.89 7.92
C ARG A 36 16.60 -2.65 6.62
N GLY A 37 16.28 -3.39 5.55
CA GLY A 37 16.84 -3.19 4.21
C GLY A 37 16.25 -1.98 3.47
N SER A 38 15.07 -1.50 3.89
CA SER A 38 14.45 -0.27 3.39
C SER A 38 14.10 0.68 4.53
N VAL A 39 14.27 1.99 4.28
CA VAL A 39 13.92 3.08 5.22
C VAL A 39 12.44 3.46 5.12
N LEU A 40 11.74 3.10 4.05
CA LEU A 40 10.32 3.43 3.86
C LEU A 40 9.84 2.69 2.62
N GLY A 41 8.62 2.16 2.66
CA GLY A 41 7.99 1.57 1.48
C GLY A 41 6.71 2.29 1.10
N VAL A 42 6.41 2.33 -0.20
CA VAL A 42 5.12 2.79 -0.73
C VAL A 42 4.47 1.63 -1.45
N THR A 43 3.24 1.32 -1.07
CA THR A 43 2.56 0.09 -1.49
C THR A 43 1.10 0.37 -1.83
N SER A 44 0.47 -0.56 -2.54
CA SER A 44 -0.91 -0.43 -3.01
C SER A 44 -1.87 -1.30 -2.21
N ASN A 45 -3.08 -0.80 -1.98
CA ASN A 45 -4.12 -1.50 -1.23
C ASN A 45 -5.48 -1.44 -1.95
N GLY A 46 -5.90 -2.56 -2.53
CA GLY A 46 -7.28 -2.76 -2.97
C GLY A 46 -8.10 -3.61 -1.99
N GLY A 47 -7.53 -4.72 -1.52
CA GLY A 47 -8.23 -5.73 -0.72
C GLY A 47 -7.65 -5.99 0.68
N GLY A 48 -6.68 -5.19 1.13
CA GLY A 48 -6.01 -5.36 2.41
C GLY A 48 -4.49 -5.50 2.33
N SER A 49 -3.89 -5.47 1.14
CA SER A 49 -2.49 -5.86 0.91
C SER A 49 -1.45 -5.11 1.74
N ILE A 50 -1.72 -3.85 2.08
CA ILE A 50 -0.84 -3.11 2.99
C ILE A 50 -0.95 -3.64 4.42
N ARG A 51 -2.19 -3.77 4.91
CA ARG A 51 -2.47 -4.11 6.30
C ARG A 51 -2.11 -5.55 6.63
N GLY A 52 -2.37 -6.47 5.71
CA GLY A 52 -2.03 -7.88 5.86
C GLY A 52 -0.53 -8.08 5.97
N ALA A 53 0.21 -7.67 4.93
CA ALA A 53 1.66 -7.77 4.88
C ALA A 53 2.38 -7.06 6.04
N SER A 54 1.91 -5.87 6.42
CA SER A 54 2.48 -5.15 7.57
C SER A 54 2.27 -5.90 8.89
N THR A 55 1.09 -6.50 9.09
CA THR A 55 0.76 -7.27 10.30
C THR A 55 1.61 -8.53 10.39
N PHE A 56 1.75 -9.27 9.30
CA PHE A 56 2.55 -10.51 9.26
C PHE A 56 4.04 -10.26 9.46
N CYS A 57 4.54 -9.09 9.04
CA CYS A 57 5.94 -8.70 9.19
C CYS A 57 6.21 -7.87 10.45
N GLY A 58 5.19 -7.53 11.24
CA GLY A 58 5.36 -6.76 12.49
C GLY A 58 5.78 -5.31 12.29
N ILE A 59 5.27 -4.65 11.23
CA ILE A 59 5.54 -3.24 10.91
C ILE A 59 4.23 -2.45 10.78
N TYR A 60 4.32 -1.12 10.73
CA TYR A 60 3.17 -0.25 10.47
C TYR A 60 2.94 -0.09 8.98
N GLY A 61 1.69 -0.25 8.55
CA GLY A 61 1.25 0.02 7.19
C GLY A 61 -0.05 0.80 7.22
N PHE A 62 -0.09 1.96 6.57
CA PHE A 62 -1.28 2.81 6.55
C PHE A 62 -1.92 2.80 5.17
N LYS A 63 -3.23 2.55 5.14
CA LYS A 63 -4.04 2.72 3.93
C LYS A 63 -4.81 4.04 4.03
N PRO A 64 -4.40 5.10 3.33
CA PRO A 64 -5.18 6.33 3.32
C PRO A 64 -6.52 6.13 2.61
N SER A 65 -7.36 7.15 2.70
CA SER A 65 -8.56 7.27 1.88
C SER A 65 -8.18 7.15 0.40
N THR A 66 -9.10 6.59 -0.39
CA THR A 66 -8.91 6.50 -1.83
C THR A 66 -8.74 7.90 -2.41
N TYR A 67 -7.90 8.04 -3.44
CA TYR A 67 -7.57 9.31 -4.10
C TYR A 67 -6.76 10.29 -3.24
N THR A 68 -6.35 9.91 -2.02
CA THR A 68 -5.39 10.70 -1.25
C THR A 68 -4.04 10.79 -1.95
N HIS A 69 -3.59 9.78 -2.70
CA HIS A 69 -2.35 9.85 -3.48
C HIS A 69 -2.62 9.53 -4.96
N GLN A 70 -1.82 10.10 -5.87
CA GLN A 70 -2.02 9.94 -7.30
C GLN A 70 -1.70 8.51 -7.70
N LEU A 71 -2.62 7.87 -8.41
CA LEU A 71 -2.41 6.54 -9.00
C LEU A 71 -1.83 6.62 -10.43
N LYS A 72 -1.36 7.81 -10.85
CA LYS A 72 -0.81 8.00 -12.20
C LYS A 72 0.43 7.13 -12.37
N GLY A 73 0.44 6.29 -13.40
CA GLY A 73 1.54 5.34 -13.66
C GLY A 73 1.50 4.07 -12.80
N PHE A 74 0.44 3.87 -12.00
CA PHE A 74 0.23 2.62 -11.29
C PHE A 74 -0.06 1.50 -12.30
N LEU A 75 0.80 0.49 -12.33
CA LEU A 75 0.73 -0.65 -13.25
C LEU A 75 -0.24 -1.75 -12.79
N GLY A 76 -0.81 -1.62 -11.58
CA GLY A 76 -1.80 -2.55 -11.08
C GLY A 76 -3.16 -2.26 -11.70
N GLY A 77 -3.51 -3.02 -12.75
CA GLY A 77 -4.84 -2.98 -13.33
C GLY A 77 -5.90 -3.31 -12.28
N PHE A 78 -6.98 -2.54 -12.26
CA PHE A 78 -8.25 -3.07 -11.80
C PHE A 78 -8.55 -4.27 -12.69
N ALA A 79 -8.70 -5.46 -12.11
CA ALA A 79 -9.21 -6.59 -12.89
C ALA A 79 -10.50 -6.10 -13.58
N GLU A 80 -10.57 -6.27 -14.90
CA GLU A 80 -11.78 -5.92 -15.66
C GLU A 80 -12.97 -6.64 -15.00
N GLY A 81 -13.95 -5.87 -14.51
CA GLY A 81 -15.07 -6.38 -13.70
C GLY A 81 -14.94 -6.24 -12.17
N GLY A 82 -13.96 -5.48 -11.67
CA GLY A 82 -13.75 -5.24 -10.23
C GLY A 82 -14.91 -4.52 -9.52
N LEU A 83 -15.10 -4.86 -8.23
CA LEU A 83 -16.20 -4.50 -7.31
C LEU A 83 -16.46 -3.00 -7.00
N ASN A 84 -16.08 -2.04 -7.87
CA ASN A 84 -16.02 -0.61 -7.54
C ASN A 84 -15.13 -0.27 -6.33
N ILE A 85 -14.27 -1.20 -5.87
CA ILE A 85 -13.32 -0.96 -4.78
C ILE A 85 -12.04 -0.38 -5.39
N VAL A 86 -11.83 0.91 -5.16
CA VAL A 86 -10.71 1.64 -5.73
C VAL A 86 -9.46 1.46 -4.87
N CYS A 87 -8.33 1.18 -5.52
CA CYS A 87 -7.03 1.02 -4.88
C CYS A 87 -6.56 2.34 -4.22
N SER A 88 -5.79 2.24 -3.15
CA SER A 88 -5.14 3.37 -2.50
C SER A 88 -3.65 3.08 -2.30
N LEU A 89 -2.80 4.08 -2.48
CA LEU A 89 -1.36 3.98 -2.19
C LEU A 89 -1.10 4.47 -0.78
N GLY A 90 -0.25 3.77 -0.04
CA GLY A 90 0.07 4.16 1.32
C GLY A 90 1.47 3.74 1.78
N PRO A 91 1.98 4.38 2.84
CA PRO A 91 3.29 4.10 3.38
C PRO A 91 3.33 2.86 4.27
N MET A 92 4.50 2.24 4.33
CA MET A 92 4.89 1.24 5.30
C MET A 92 6.20 1.62 5.99
N ARG A 93 6.26 1.45 7.31
CA ARG A 93 7.46 1.68 8.10
C ARG A 93 7.45 0.96 9.44
N THR A 94 8.62 0.84 10.08
CA THR A 94 8.76 0.27 11.43
C THR A 94 8.40 1.24 12.56
N SER A 95 8.08 2.50 12.23
CA SER A 95 7.74 3.56 13.19
C SER A 95 6.48 4.26 12.71
N PHE A 96 5.48 4.38 13.58
CA PHE A 96 4.25 5.09 13.27
C PHE A 96 4.49 6.58 12.98
N ARG A 97 5.47 7.19 13.66
CA ARG A 97 5.87 8.58 13.43
C ARG A 97 6.31 8.83 11.99
N ASP A 98 7.01 7.88 11.40
CA ASP A 98 7.52 8.01 10.03
C ASP A 98 6.40 7.79 8.99
N VAL A 99 5.43 6.92 9.30
CA VAL A 99 4.19 6.76 8.52
C VAL A 99 3.43 8.09 8.49
N ASP A 100 3.27 8.73 9.65
CA ASP A 100 2.62 10.03 9.77
C ASP A 100 3.40 11.14 9.04
N PHE A 101 4.73 11.15 9.20
CA PHE A 101 5.60 12.06 8.48
C PHE A 101 5.47 11.93 6.96
N PHE A 102 5.39 10.70 6.43
CA PHE A 102 5.13 10.49 5.01
C PHE A 102 3.80 11.10 4.56
N MET A 103 2.74 10.86 5.34
CA MET A 103 1.41 11.40 5.02
C MET A 103 1.36 12.93 5.08
N ALA A 104 2.16 13.54 5.97
CA ALA A 104 2.28 14.99 6.07
C ALA A 104 3.13 15.62 4.96
N THR A 105 4.18 14.91 4.51
CA THR A 105 5.14 15.42 3.52
C THR A 105 4.71 15.21 2.07
N ILE A 106 4.02 14.10 1.78
CA ILE A 106 3.46 13.86 0.46
C ILE A 106 2.05 14.43 0.43
N PRO A 107 1.84 15.60 -0.20
CA PRO A 107 0.56 16.26 -0.18
C PRO A 107 -0.50 15.34 -0.82
N PRO A 108 -1.76 15.43 -0.34
CA PRO A 108 -2.83 14.72 -0.98
C PRO A 108 -2.90 15.11 -2.46
N ALA A 109 -3.02 14.11 -3.33
CA ALA A 109 -3.33 14.31 -4.72
C ALA A 109 -4.54 15.22 -4.79
N ARG A 110 -4.40 16.33 -5.52
CA ARG A 110 -5.51 17.25 -5.77
C ARG A 110 -6.26 16.70 -6.98
N PRO A 111 -7.30 15.87 -6.80
CA PRO A 111 -7.84 15.02 -7.88
C PRO A 111 -8.45 15.88 -8.99
N TYR A 112 -8.96 17.05 -8.61
CA TYR A 112 -9.55 18.07 -9.49
C TYR A 112 -8.57 18.69 -10.50
N TRP A 113 -7.24 18.58 -10.31
CA TRP A 113 -6.27 19.03 -11.31
C TRP A 113 -6.04 18.00 -12.43
N THR A 114 -6.45 16.75 -12.20
CA THR A 114 -6.10 15.62 -13.09
C THR A 114 -7.33 14.95 -13.67
N PHE A 115 -8.46 14.99 -12.97
CA PHE A 115 -9.75 14.46 -13.42
C PHE A 115 -10.79 15.58 -13.41
N SER A 116 -11.22 16.01 -14.59
CA SER A 116 -12.28 17.03 -14.78
C SER A 116 -13.61 16.66 -14.12
N SER A 117 -13.84 15.38 -13.81
CA SER A 117 -15.06 14.87 -13.18
C SER A 117 -15.11 15.05 -11.66
N PHE A 118 -13.97 15.33 -11.01
CA PHE A 118 -13.92 15.68 -9.59
C PHE A 118 -13.89 17.21 -9.47
N GLN A 119 -15.00 17.88 -9.75
CA GLN A 119 -15.17 19.27 -9.34
C GLN A 119 -15.38 19.31 -7.82
N PRO A 120 -14.83 20.30 -7.10
CA PRO A 120 -15.26 20.55 -5.74
C PRO A 120 -16.78 20.77 -5.78
N THR A 121 -17.55 19.93 -5.09
CA THR A 121 -18.91 20.33 -4.74
C THR A 121 -18.73 21.51 -3.78
N GLU A 122 -18.91 22.72 -4.28
CA GLU A 122 -19.12 23.89 -3.44
C GLU A 122 -20.26 23.54 -2.48
N PHE A 123 -19.91 23.27 -1.24
CA PHE A 123 -20.89 23.36 -0.16
C PHE A 123 -20.97 24.84 0.21
N PRO A 124 -22.19 25.41 0.34
CA PRO A 124 -22.41 26.83 0.58
C PRO A 124 -21.79 27.32 1.89
#